data_AF-A0A1M6IH15-F1
#
_entry.id   AF-A0A1M6IH15-F1
#
_cell.length_a   1.000
_cell.length_b   1.000
_cell.length_c   1.000
_cell.angle_alpha   90.00
_cell.angle_beta   90.00
_cell.angle_gamma   90.00
#
_symmetry.space_group_name_H-M   'P 1'
#
loop_
_entity.id
_entity.type
_entity.pdbx_description
1 polymer ?
#
loop_
_entity_poly.entity_id
_entity_poly.type
_entity_poly.pdbx_seq_one_letter_code
_entity_poly.pdbx_strand_id
1 'polypeptide(L)'
;MKYRTRTFYTDKQKSEMWDRWQRGESLSSIGRHFNRASSSIFPHLAQFGGIRPPQRRRSRWALSLTEREEISRGLVAQQSFRSIAQSLNRSPSTISREFASPASPVSDSSGPGYLDVEASIREAFGPIATVPGLTIAATDARHYAKAADAAYRINPFKITNDDLVRFHGLNERLSIENIQAGINFYAALIGRQ
;
A
#
# COMPACT_ATOMS: atom_id res chain seq x y z
N MET A 1 37.09 -4.95 -0.04
CA MET A 1 36.31 -5.14 1.21
C MET A 1 34.92 -5.64 0.85
N LYS A 2 34.49 -6.79 1.39
CA LYS A 2 33.16 -7.35 1.11
C LYS A 2 32.17 -6.70 2.10
N TYR A 3 31.39 -5.73 1.63
CA TYR A 3 30.38 -5.08 2.48
C TYR A 3 29.35 -6.11 2.94
N ARG A 4 29.09 -6.17 4.25
CA ARG A 4 28.05 -7.04 4.80
C ARG A 4 26.68 -6.49 4.39
N THR A 5 25.80 -7.37 3.93
CA THR A 5 24.42 -7.04 3.58
C THR A 5 23.65 -6.53 4.81
N ARG A 6 22.88 -5.46 4.60
CA ARG A 6 21.96 -4.89 5.60
C ARG A 6 20.91 -5.94 5.96
N THR A 7 20.68 -6.14 7.26
CA THR A 7 19.70 -7.11 7.75
C THR A 7 18.47 -6.38 8.24
N PHE A 8 17.30 -6.83 7.80
CA PHE A 8 16.02 -6.40 8.32
C PHE A 8 15.53 -7.44 9.32
N TYR A 9 15.41 -7.04 10.58
CA TYR A 9 14.89 -7.92 11.61
C TYR A 9 13.36 -7.96 11.53
N THR A 10 12.82 -9.17 11.55
CA THR A 10 11.40 -9.41 11.74
C THR A 10 10.95 -8.94 13.13
N ASP A 11 9.64 -8.74 13.31
CA ASP A 11 9.11 -8.37 14.63
C ASP A 11 9.37 -9.44 15.69
N LYS A 12 9.43 -10.71 15.29
CA LYS A 12 9.82 -11.82 16.17
C LYS A 12 11.27 -11.68 16.63
N GLN A 13 12.20 -11.38 15.73
CA GLN A 13 13.61 -11.17 16.08
C GLN A 13 13.81 -9.93 16.96
N LYS A 14 13.11 -8.82 16.65
CA LYS A 14 13.12 -7.63 17.51
C LYS A 14 12.57 -7.95 18.91
N SER A 15 11.50 -8.73 18.99
CA SER A 15 10.94 -9.19 20.27
C SER A 15 11.97 -10.00 21.06
N GLU A 16 12.66 -10.93 20.40
CA GLU A 16 13.70 -11.74 21.05
C GLU A 16 14.87 -10.89 21.56
N MET A 17 15.29 -9.85 20.83
CA MET A 17 16.31 -8.91 21.33
C MET A 17 15.88 -8.25 22.64
N TRP A 18 14.61 -7.83 22.72
CA TRP A 18 14.04 -7.27 23.94
C TRP A 18 13.97 -8.29 25.07
N ASP A 19 13.56 -9.53 24.79
CA ASP A 19 13.50 -10.61 25.79
C ASP A 19 14.89 -10.88 26.40
N ARG A 20 15.95 -10.85 25.57
CA ARG A 20 17.35 -11.02 26.03
C ARG A 20 17.83 -9.84 26.85
N TRP A 21 17.55 -8.62 26.39
CA TRP A 21 17.91 -7.39 27.11
C TRP A 21 17.25 -7.33 28.49
N GLN A 22 15.96 -7.68 28.58
CA GLN A 22 15.23 -7.73 29.85
C GLN A 22 15.76 -8.81 30.81
N ARG A 23 16.39 -9.88 30.29
CA ARG A 23 17.11 -10.88 31.08
C ARG A 23 18.51 -10.43 31.51
N GLY A 24 18.92 -9.21 31.20
CA GLY A 24 20.23 -8.66 31.57
C GLY A 24 21.39 -9.11 30.67
N GLU A 25 21.11 -9.70 29.50
CA GLU A 25 22.18 -10.05 28.55
C GLU A 25 22.86 -8.79 27.99
N SER A 26 24.19 -8.82 27.88
CA SER A 26 24.94 -7.70 27.31
C SER A 26 24.67 -7.53 25.80
N LEU A 27 24.78 -6.29 25.29
CA LEU A 27 24.63 -5.98 23.85
C LEU A 27 25.51 -6.88 22.96
N SER A 28 26.71 -7.24 23.43
CA SER A 28 27.63 -8.12 22.70
C SER A 28 27.17 -9.58 22.71
N SER A 29 26.53 -10.06 23.77
CA SER A 29 25.91 -11.39 23.80
C SER A 29 24.73 -11.47 22.83
N ILE A 30 23.83 -10.48 22.90
CA ILE A 30 22.66 -10.39 22.01
C ILE A 30 23.12 -10.29 20.56
N GLY A 31 24.11 -9.46 20.26
CA GLY A 31 24.69 -9.33 18.93
C GLY A 31 25.21 -10.68 18.41
N ARG A 32 26.02 -11.39 19.19
CA ARG A 32 26.56 -12.72 18.81
C ARG A 32 25.47 -13.73 18.51
N HIS A 33 24.37 -13.73 19.27
CA HIS A 33 23.22 -14.58 19.02
C HIS A 33 22.61 -14.37 17.62
N PHE A 34 22.58 -13.12 17.13
CA PHE A 34 22.15 -12.79 15.77
C PHE A 34 23.28 -12.80 14.72
N ASN A 35 24.48 -13.28 15.09
CA ASN A 35 25.70 -13.21 14.27
C ASN A 35 26.07 -11.78 13.83
N ARG A 36 25.95 -10.82 14.77
CA ARG A 36 26.13 -9.38 14.55
C ARG A 36 26.95 -8.74 15.67
N ALA A 37 27.49 -7.55 15.38
CA ALA A 37 28.13 -6.73 16.40
C ALA A 37 27.07 -6.06 17.30
N SER A 38 27.46 -5.70 18.52
CA SER A 38 26.61 -4.96 19.48
C SER A 38 26.03 -3.67 18.89
N SER A 39 26.76 -3.02 17.99
CA SER A 39 26.33 -1.82 17.26
C SER A 39 25.08 -2.03 16.40
N SER A 40 24.75 -3.26 16.02
CA SER A 40 23.50 -3.59 15.29
C SER A 40 22.30 -3.74 16.22
N ILE A 41 22.52 -3.99 17.51
CA ILE A 41 21.46 -4.15 18.53
C ILE A 41 21.14 -2.79 19.17
N PHE A 42 22.17 -1.99 19.43
CA PHE A 42 22.06 -0.71 20.14
C PHE A 42 20.95 0.22 19.60
N PRO A 43 20.80 0.47 18.27
CA PRO A 43 19.76 1.36 17.76
C PRO A 43 18.33 0.90 18.11
N HIS A 44 18.09 -0.42 18.21
CA HIS A 44 16.79 -0.96 18.55
C HIS A 44 16.39 -0.70 20.01
N LEU A 45 17.37 -0.65 20.92
CA LEU A 45 17.14 -0.42 22.35
C LEU A 45 17.20 1.07 22.70
N ALA A 46 18.18 1.78 22.14
CA ALA A 46 18.43 3.20 22.41
C ALA A 46 17.25 4.09 21.99
N GLN A 47 16.54 3.72 20.91
CA GLN A 47 15.33 4.41 20.46
C GLN A 47 14.26 4.54 21.56
N PHE A 48 14.23 3.60 22.51
CA PHE A 48 13.26 3.57 23.60
C PHE A 48 13.94 3.67 24.98
N GLY A 49 15.18 4.19 25.03
CA GLY A 49 15.92 4.38 26.28
C GLY A 49 16.22 3.08 27.03
N GLY A 50 16.25 1.93 26.35
CA GLY A 50 16.44 0.62 26.97
C GLY A 50 15.22 0.07 27.71
N ILE A 51 14.07 0.73 27.63
CA ILE A 51 12.79 0.23 28.17
C ILE A 51 11.97 -0.33 27.01
N ARG A 52 11.49 -1.58 27.16
CA ARG A 52 10.70 -2.22 26.12
C ARG A 52 9.41 -1.43 25.87
N PRO A 53 9.14 -0.99 24.63
CA PRO A 53 7.89 -0.30 24.34
C PRO A 53 6.70 -1.26 24.55
N PRO A 54 5.54 -0.75 24.99
CA PRO A 54 4.35 -1.56 25.11
C PRO A 54 3.97 -2.17 23.76
N GLN A 55 3.43 -3.38 23.77
CA GLN A 55 2.97 -4.03 22.55
C GLN A 55 1.90 -3.15 21.90
N ARG A 56 2.15 -2.74 20.64
CA ARG A 56 1.18 -1.96 19.88
C ARG A 56 -0.09 -2.78 19.69
N ARG A 57 -1.20 -2.31 20.25
CA ARG A 57 -2.53 -2.86 20.01
C ARG A 57 -3.30 -1.87 19.14
N ARG A 58 -4.07 -2.38 18.18
CA ARG A 58 -5.01 -1.52 17.46
C ARG A 58 -6.03 -0.98 18.44
N SER A 59 -6.41 0.28 18.27
CA SER A 59 -7.45 0.92 19.09
C SER A 59 -8.75 0.11 19.00
N ARG A 60 -9.51 0.05 20.10
CA ARG A 60 -10.86 -0.55 20.09
C ARG A 60 -11.80 0.12 19.08
N TRP A 61 -11.50 1.35 18.69
CA TRP A 61 -12.26 2.14 17.71
C TRP A 61 -11.85 1.87 16.27
N ALA A 62 -10.73 1.16 16.05
CA ALA A 62 -10.31 0.79 14.71
C ALA A 62 -11.20 -0.34 14.19
N LEU A 63 -11.71 -0.16 12.98
CA LEU A 63 -12.41 -1.20 12.24
C LEU A 63 -11.40 -2.21 11.68
N SER A 64 -11.74 -3.49 11.79
CA SER A 64 -11.09 -4.59 11.08
C SER A 64 -11.43 -4.55 9.57
N LEU A 65 -10.70 -5.33 8.77
CA LEU A 65 -10.98 -5.47 7.35
C LEU A 65 -12.38 -6.04 7.11
N THR A 66 -12.75 -7.10 7.83
CA THR A 66 -14.09 -7.70 7.76
C THR A 66 -15.18 -6.68 8.10
N GLU A 67 -15.03 -5.89 9.16
CA GLU A 67 -16.01 -4.85 9.48
C GLU A 67 -16.13 -3.80 8.37
N ARG A 68 -15.01 -3.40 7.75
CA ARG A 68 -15.05 -2.46 6.60
C ARG A 68 -15.76 -3.06 5.39
N GLU A 69 -15.57 -4.34 5.11
CA GLU A 69 -16.26 -5.05 4.04
C GLU A 69 -17.76 -5.14 4.30
N GLU A 70 -18.17 -5.47 5.52
CA GLU A 70 -19.57 -5.48 5.95
C GLU A 70 -20.22 -4.09 5.82
N ILE A 71 -19.48 -3.04 6.21
CA ILE A 71 -19.93 -1.65 6.01
C ILE A 71 -20.15 -1.38 4.52
N SER A 72 -19.16 -1.70 3.68
CA SER A 72 -19.26 -1.48 2.23
C SER A 72 -20.46 -2.21 1.62
N ARG A 73 -20.70 -3.47 1.99
CA ARG A 73 -21.85 -4.26 1.53
C ARG A 73 -23.18 -3.72 2.01
N GLY A 74 -23.27 -3.31 3.27
CA GLY A 74 -24.48 -2.67 3.82
C GLY A 74 -24.82 -1.36 3.10
N LEU A 75 -23.81 -0.55 2.76
CA LEU A 75 -23.98 0.68 2.00
C LEU A 75 -24.48 0.41 0.57
N VAL A 76 -23.90 -0.56 -0.13
CA VAL A 76 -24.35 -0.97 -1.48
C VAL A 76 -25.79 -1.50 -1.45
N ALA A 77 -26.15 -2.24 -0.40
CA ALA A 77 -27.52 -2.73 -0.18
C ALA A 77 -28.48 -1.64 0.35
N GLN A 78 -28.08 -0.36 0.35
CA GLN A 78 -28.88 0.78 0.79
C GLN A 78 -29.43 0.64 2.23
N GLN A 79 -28.70 -0.07 3.09
CA GLN A 79 -29.05 -0.19 4.50
C GLN A 79 -28.73 1.13 5.24
N SER A 80 -29.55 1.48 6.22
CA SER A 80 -29.26 2.64 7.06
C SER A 80 -27.98 2.43 7.88
N PHE A 81 -27.23 3.50 8.16
CA PHE A 81 -26.04 3.43 9.03
C PHE A 81 -26.34 2.82 10.40
N ARG A 82 -27.58 3.00 10.89
CA ARG A 82 -28.02 2.48 12.18
C ARG A 82 -28.18 0.95 12.15
N SER A 83 -28.69 0.41 11.04
CA SER A 83 -28.80 -1.04 10.80
C SER A 83 -27.42 -1.71 10.71
N ILE A 84 -26.52 -1.12 9.91
CA ILE A 84 -25.14 -1.61 9.76
C ILE A 84 -24.39 -1.55 11.10
N ALA A 85 -24.57 -0.46 11.84
CA ALA A 85 -23.95 -0.31 13.17
C ALA A 85 -24.43 -1.39 14.14
N GLN A 86 -25.72 -1.71 14.12
CA GLN A 86 -26.32 -2.74 14.97
C GLN A 86 -25.77 -4.14 14.63
N SER A 87 -25.66 -4.50 13.34
CA SER A 87 -25.12 -5.81 12.93
C SER A 87 -23.65 -5.98 13.32
N LEU A 88 -22.87 -4.91 13.32
CA LEU A 88 -21.44 -4.92 13.67
C LEU A 88 -21.17 -4.65 15.15
N ASN A 89 -22.20 -4.43 15.97
CA ASN A 89 -22.07 -3.98 17.35
C ASN A 89 -21.16 -2.74 17.49
N ARG A 90 -21.34 -1.77 16.59
CA ARG A 90 -20.62 -0.48 16.55
C ARG A 90 -21.59 0.68 16.75
N SER A 91 -21.02 1.86 17.00
CA SER A 91 -21.83 3.08 17.02
C SER A 91 -22.15 3.56 15.60
N PRO A 92 -23.33 4.16 15.33
CA PRO A 92 -23.65 4.73 14.03
C PRO A 92 -22.65 5.77 13.53
N SER A 93 -22.02 6.52 14.45
CA SER A 93 -20.98 7.50 14.09
C SER A 93 -19.70 6.84 13.56
N THR A 94 -19.43 5.59 13.95
CA THR A 94 -18.29 4.82 13.41
C THR A 94 -18.54 4.48 11.95
N ILE A 95 -19.76 4.06 11.60
CA ILE A 95 -20.14 3.73 10.22
C ILE A 95 -20.15 4.99 9.35
N SER A 96 -20.74 6.08 9.86
CA SER A 96 -20.84 7.35 9.13
C SER A 96 -19.48 7.96 8.76
N ARG A 97 -18.44 7.78 9.59
CA ARG A 97 -17.09 8.28 9.28
C ARG A 97 -16.44 7.55 8.09
N GLU A 98 -16.73 6.27 7.90
CA GLU A 98 -16.21 5.53 6.73
C GLU A 98 -16.90 6.01 5.44
N PHE A 99 -18.17 6.42 5.51
CA PHE A 99 -18.90 6.95 4.35
C PHE A 99 -18.37 8.32 3.86
N ALA A 100 -17.66 9.09 4.69
CA ALA A 100 -17.12 10.39 4.29
C ALA A 100 -16.08 10.31 3.14
N SER A 101 -15.64 9.11 2.79
CA SER A 101 -14.71 8.86 1.69
C SER A 101 -15.22 7.73 0.79
N PRO A 102 -16.25 7.97 -0.05
CA PRO A 102 -16.72 6.94 -0.98
C PRO A 102 -15.64 6.62 -2.03
N ALA A 103 -15.72 5.42 -2.60
CA ALA A 103 -14.92 5.05 -3.76
C ALA A 103 -15.25 5.96 -4.95
N SER A 104 -14.32 6.11 -5.89
CA SER A 104 -14.63 6.77 -7.16
C SER A 104 -15.66 5.94 -7.95
N PRO A 105 -16.46 6.58 -8.83
CA PRO A 105 -17.25 5.86 -9.81
C PRO A 105 -16.40 4.90 -10.66
N VAL A 106 -17.04 3.87 -11.20
CA VAL A 106 -16.41 2.94 -12.15
C VAL A 106 -16.34 3.63 -13.50
N SER A 107 -15.12 3.80 -14.02
CA SER A 107 -14.90 4.34 -15.37
C SER A 107 -15.33 3.32 -16.42
N ASP A 108 -15.96 3.80 -17.50
CA ASP A 108 -16.39 2.96 -18.62
C ASP A 108 -15.18 2.36 -19.34
N SER A 109 -15.17 1.03 -19.51
CA SER A 109 -14.08 0.33 -20.23
C SER A 109 -14.34 0.17 -21.73
N SER A 110 -15.42 0.75 -22.24
CA SER A 110 -15.77 0.79 -23.66
C SER A 110 -15.76 2.21 -24.25
N GLY A 111 -15.54 3.23 -23.41
CA GLY A 111 -15.58 4.63 -23.82
C GLY A 111 -14.32 5.09 -24.56
N PRO A 112 -14.39 6.23 -25.27
CA PRO A 112 -13.28 6.75 -26.09
C PRO A 112 -11.95 6.87 -25.32
N GLY A 113 -11.97 7.42 -24.10
CA GLY A 113 -10.75 7.58 -23.31
C GLY A 113 -10.09 6.24 -22.91
N TYR A 114 -10.86 5.15 -22.78
CA TYR A 114 -10.27 3.83 -22.56
C TYR A 114 -9.60 3.30 -23.83
N LEU A 115 -10.25 3.49 -24.99
CA LEU A 115 -9.71 3.08 -26.29
C LEU A 115 -8.44 3.86 -26.65
N ASP A 116 -8.35 5.13 -26.30
CA ASP A 116 -7.13 5.94 -26.48
C ASP A 116 -5.98 5.41 -25.61
N VAL A 117 -6.27 5.04 -24.36
CA VAL A 117 -5.30 4.39 -23.46
C VAL A 117 -4.85 3.05 -24.05
N GLU A 118 -5.76 2.19 -24.50
CA GLU A 118 -5.41 0.92 -25.14
C GLU A 118 -4.53 1.12 -26.37
N ALA A 119 -4.89 2.04 -27.26
CA ALA A 119 -4.11 2.35 -28.45
C ALA A 119 -2.70 2.86 -28.11
N SER A 120 -2.59 3.68 -27.06
CA SER A 120 -1.31 4.23 -26.58
C SER A 120 -0.44 3.15 -25.92
N ILE A 121 -1.04 2.18 -25.22
CA ILE A 121 -0.34 1.00 -24.73
C ILE A 121 0.21 0.19 -25.90
N ARG A 122 -0.61 -0.10 -26.91
CA ARG A 122 -0.20 -0.88 -28.09
C ARG A 122 0.96 -0.22 -28.83
N GLU A 123 0.96 1.10 -28.94
CA GLU A 123 2.05 1.87 -29.56
C GLU A 123 3.34 1.80 -28.74
N ALA A 124 3.26 2.03 -27.42
CA ALA A 124 4.44 2.10 -26.57
C ALA A 124 5.05 0.72 -26.22
N PHE A 125 4.23 -0.33 -26.16
CA PHE A 125 4.63 -1.65 -25.65
C PHE A 125 4.51 -2.78 -26.67
N GLY A 126 3.94 -2.53 -27.84
CA GLY A 126 3.69 -3.55 -28.88
C GLY A 126 2.36 -4.29 -28.67
N PRO A 127 2.17 -5.45 -29.33
CA PRO A 127 0.89 -6.16 -29.36
C PRO A 127 0.61 -6.91 -28.05
N ILE A 128 0.33 -6.16 -26.99
CA ILE A 128 -0.09 -6.67 -25.69
C ILE A 128 -1.57 -6.38 -25.45
N ALA A 129 -2.26 -7.30 -24.79
CA ALA A 129 -3.65 -7.11 -24.41
C ALA A 129 -3.76 -6.05 -23.31
N THR A 130 -4.70 -5.12 -23.46
CA THR A 130 -5.10 -4.21 -22.38
C THR A 130 -6.35 -4.78 -21.72
N VAL A 131 -6.33 -4.87 -20.39
CA VAL A 131 -7.47 -5.36 -19.61
C VAL A 131 -7.81 -4.35 -18.52
N PRO A 132 -9.10 -4.04 -18.28
CA PRO A 132 -9.49 -3.19 -17.18
C PRO A 132 -9.20 -3.90 -15.85
N GLY A 133 -8.67 -3.15 -14.88
CA GLY A 133 -8.30 -3.68 -13.57
C GLY A 133 -8.81 -2.81 -12.43
N LEU A 134 -9.07 -3.43 -11.28
CA LEU A 134 -9.42 -2.72 -10.07
C LEU A 134 -8.17 -2.09 -9.44
N THR A 135 -8.19 -0.78 -9.24
CA THR A 135 -7.15 -0.11 -8.43
C THR A 135 -7.48 -0.30 -6.95
N ILE A 136 -6.65 -1.04 -6.21
CA ILE A 136 -6.84 -1.36 -4.78
C ILE A 136 -6.20 -0.27 -3.87
N ALA A 137 -5.98 0.93 -4.40
CA ALA A 137 -5.37 2.06 -3.69
C ALA A 137 -6.34 3.25 -3.58
N ALA A 138 -6.23 3.99 -2.48
CA ALA A 138 -6.94 5.26 -2.31
C ALA A 138 -6.21 6.33 -3.14
N THR A 139 -6.74 6.64 -4.32
CA THR A 139 -6.22 7.72 -5.18
C THR A 139 -7.16 8.91 -5.19
N ASP A 140 -6.67 10.05 -5.66
CA ASP A 140 -7.46 11.29 -5.72
C ASP A 140 -8.59 11.27 -6.76
N ALA A 141 -8.77 10.19 -7.52
CA ALA A 141 -9.81 10.14 -8.54
C ALA A 141 -11.25 10.08 -7.99
N ARG A 142 -11.44 9.89 -6.69
CA ARG A 142 -12.73 10.21 -6.02
C ARG A 142 -13.09 11.70 -6.12
N HIS A 143 -12.10 12.58 -6.23
CA HIS A 143 -12.29 14.03 -6.36
C HIS A 143 -12.48 14.45 -7.83
N TYR A 144 -11.89 13.73 -8.78
CA TYR A 144 -12.04 14.01 -10.22
C TYR A 144 -13.39 13.64 -10.79
N ALA A 145 -14.21 12.86 -10.09
CA ALA A 145 -15.59 12.56 -10.50
C ALA A 145 -16.48 13.82 -10.66
N LYS A 146 -16.05 14.97 -10.13
CA LYS A 146 -16.74 16.26 -10.32
C LYS A 146 -16.33 16.98 -11.62
N ALA A 147 -15.23 16.56 -12.23
CA ALA A 147 -14.59 17.24 -13.35
C ALA A 147 -14.55 16.39 -14.63
N ALA A 148 -14.73 15.08 -14.53
CA ALA A 148 -14.73 14.16 -15.67
C ALA A 148 -15.70 13.00 -15.43
N ASP A 149 -16.33 12.54 -16.51
CA ASP A 149 -17.25 11.39 -16.50
C ASP A 149 -16.51 10.06 -16.28
N ALA A 150 -15.24 9.98 -16.69
CA ALA A 150 -14.38 8.81 -16.53
C ALA A 150 -12.97 9.21 -16.09
N ALA A 151 -12.37 8.42 -15.19
CA ALA A 151 -11.01 8.59 -14.71
C ALA A 151 -10.20 7.30 -14.86
N TYR A 152 -9.29 7.26 -15.84
CA TYR A 152 -8.42 6.11 -16.08
C TYR A 152 -7.10 6.26 -15.32
N ARG A 153 -6.69 5.20 -14.62
CA ARG A 153 -5.44 5.16 -13.86
C ARG A 153 -4.53 4.17 -14.55
N ILE A 154 -3.35 4.65 -14.96
CA ILE A 154 -2.37 3.81 -15.62
C ILE A 154 -0.99 4.09 -15.06
N ASN A 155 -0.24 3.00 -14.89
CA ASN A 155 1.18 3.06 -14.63
C ASN A 155 1.88 2.44 -15.85
N PRO A 156 2.31 3.24 -16.85
CA PRO A 156 2.80 2.73 -18.13
C PRO A 156 4.25 2.25 -18.00
N PHE A 157 4.48 1.27 -17.12
CA PHE A 157 5.79 0.66 -16.88
C PHE A 157 5.66 -0.86 -16.81
N LYS A 158 6.69 -1.58 -17.24
CA LYS A 158 6.81 -3.02 -17.06
C LYS A 158 7.23 -3.30 -15.62
N ILE A 159 6.27 -3.74 -14.81
CA ILE A 159 6.45 -4.06 -13.39
C ILE A 159 6.59 -5.57 -13.20
N THR A 160 7.61 -5.99 -12.46
CA THR A 160 7.83 -7.39 -12.08
C THR A 160 7.57 -7.60 -10.58
N ASN A 161 7.53 -8.86 -10.13
CA ASN A 161 7.38 -9.18 -8.70
C ASN A 161 8.46 -8.54 -7.81
N ASP A 162 9.67 -8.40 -8.33
CA ASP A 162 10.79 -7.77 -7.61
C ASP A 162 10.61 -6.26 -7.42
N ASP A 163 9.76 -5.63 -8.24
CA ASP A 163 9.45 -4.21 -8.17
C ASP A 163 8.27 -3.94 -7.21
N LEU A 164 7.32 -4.88 -7.09
CA LEU A 164 6.13 -4.73 -6.24
C LEU A 164 6.48 -4.41 -4.79
N VAL A 165 7.48 -5.07 -4.21
CA VAL A 165 7.92 -4.86 -2.82
C VAL A 165 8.64 -3.52 -2.62
N ARG A 166 8.99 -2.83 -3.71
CA ARG A 166 9.71 -1.55 -3.68
C ARG A 166 8.80 -0.34 -3.78
N PHE A 167 7.54 -0.48 -4.17
CA PHE A 167 6.57 0.63 -4.11
C PHE A 167 6.41 1.10 -2.67
N HIS A 168 6.76 2.36 -2.40
CA HIS A 168 6.86 2.91 -1.04
C HIS A 168 7.81 2.13 -0.12
N GLY A 169 8.72 1.37 -0.71
CA GLY A 169 9.68 0.50 -0.04
C GLY A 169 11.09 1.08 -0.07
N LEU A 170 12.05 0.27 0.36
CA LEU A 170 13.46 0.66 0.33
C LEU A 170 14.05 0.45 -1.06
N ASN A 171 14.90 1.39 -1.49
CA ASN A 171 15.56 1.36 -2.79
C ASN A 171 14.54 1.28 -3.95
N GLU A 172 13.46 2.04 -3.83
CA GLU A 172 12.54 2.30 -4.93
C GLU A 172 13.30 2.87 -6.12
N ARG A 173 13.10 2.27 -7.29
CA ARG A 173 13.83 2.61 -8.52
C ARG A 173 13.06 2.12 -9.74
N LEU A 174 13.30 2.77 -10.86
CA LEU A 174 12.77 2.42 -12.16
C LEU A 174 13.91 2.41 -13.17
N SER A 175 13.90 1.49 -14.14
CA SER A 175 14.92 1.44 -15.18
C SER A 175 14.74 2.58 -16.20
N ILE A 176 15.82 2.99 -16.86
CA ILE A 176 15.77 4.05 -17.88
C ILE A 176 14.89 3.62 -19.05
N GLU A 177 14.91 2.34 -19.40
CA GLU A 177 14.08 1.75 -20.45
C GLU A 177 12.59 1.87 -20.10
N ASN A 178 12.22 1.65 -18.83
CA ASN A 178 10.85 1.85 -18.37
C ASN A 178 10.44 3.34 -18.42
N ILE A 179 11.34 4.25 -18.05
CA ILE A 179 11.09 5.69 -18.18
C ILE A 179 10.81 6.04 -19.65
N GLN A 180 11.62 5.54 -20.59
CA GLN A 180 11.42 5.77 -22.02
C GLN A 180 10.06 5.21 -22.50
N ALA A 181 9.68 4.01 -22.06
CA ALA A 181 8.40 3.42 -22.42
C ALA A 181 7.21 4.26 -21.90
N GLY A 182 7.31 4.79 -20.68
CA GLY A 182 6.30 5.69 -20.12
C GLY A 182 6.21 7.02 -20.88
N ILE A 183 7.35 7.60 -21.27
CA ILE A 183 7.38 8.82 -22.11
C ILE A 183 6.67 8.56 -23.44
N ASN A 184 6.99 7.45 -24.12
CA ASN A 184 6.37 7.09 -25.38
C ASN A 184 4.85 6.89 -25.23
N PHE A 185 4.41 6.23 -24.14
CA PHE A 185 2.99 6.07 -23.83
C PHE A 185 2.28 7.42 -23.66
N TYR A 186 2.83 8.33 -22.85
CA TYR A 186 2.19 9.62 -22.62
C TYR A 186 2.20 10.50 -23.87
N ALA A 187 3.28 10.47 -24.67
CA ALA A 187 3.33 11.16 -25.95
C ALA A 187 2.26 10.65 -26.91
N ALA A 188 2.11 9.32 -27.01
CA ALA A 188 1.06 8.67 -27.79
C ALA A 188 -0.35 9.07 -27.31
N LEU A 189 -0.59 9.09 -25.99
CA LEU A 189 -1.88 9.45 -25.43
C LEU A 189 -2.23 10.91 -25.67
N ILE A 190 -1.30 11.83 -25.40
CA ILE A 190 -1.51 13.27 -25.61
C ILE A 190 -1.74 13.57 -27.09
N GLY A 191 -1.05 12.89 -28.00
CA GLY A 191 -1.25 13.07 -29.45
C GLY A 191 -2.62 12.62 -29.98
N ARG A 192 -3.45 11.97 -29.14
CA ARG A 192 -4.80 11.50 -29.48
C ARG A 192 -5.91 12.37 -28.91
N GLN A 193 -5.60 13.32 -28.02
CA GLN A 193 -6.56 14.22 -27.37
C GLN A 193 -6.49 15.62 -27.98
#